data_AF-A0A6C0AZN4-F1
#
_entry.id   AF-A0A6C0AZN4-F1
#
_cell.length_a   1.000
_cell.length_b   1.000
_cell.length_c   1.000
_cell.angle_alpha   90.00
_cell.angle_beta   90.00
_cell.angle_gamma   90.00
#
_symmetry.space_group_name_H-M   'P 1'
#
loop_
_entity.id
_entity.type
_entity.pdbx_description
1 polymer ?
#
loop_
_entity_poly.entity_id
_entity_poly.type
_entity_poly.pdbx_seq_one_letter_code
_entity_poly.pdbx_strand_id
1 'polypeptide(L)'
;MAIPWYSTIYSSFLFAGIIIIICTIGTPNSSSVIGTIVGYSFIITGILLLTGYLMNNMTASSILSKIVTVGPFLVLLGILIYMIYLLSVFFNRIVNGQVSGGYYHFMNIFVILLMLIFYIFYNGTQDTLFKNSGVLSKVTGMTLYLLEVINIIVIITLAIILQYFSTDG
;
A
#
# COMPACT_ATOMS: atom_id res chain seq x y z
N MET A 1 13.01 14.31 -18.44
CA MET A 1 11.97 15.34 -18.24
C MET A 1 10.65 14.60 -18.14
N ALA A 2 10.01 14.60 -16.98
CA ALA A 2 8.74 13.89 -16.79
C ALA A 2 7.73 14.39 -17.84
N ILE A 3 7.09 13.49 -18.58
CA ILE A 3 5.93 13.92 -19.37
C ILE A 3 4.82 14.15 -18.34
N PRO A 4 4.34 15.40 -18.14
CA PRO A 4 3.49 15.75 -17.00
C PRO A 4 2.21 14.91 -16.91
N TRP A 5 1.73 14.37 -18.03
CA TRP A 5 0.56 13.49 -18.05
C TRP A 5 0.77 12.19 -17.27
N TYR A 6 1.96 11.57 -17.33
CA TYR A 6 2.20 10.28 -16.69
C TYR A 6 2.16 10.40 -15.16
N SER A 7 2.73 11.49 -14.62
CA SER A 7 2.70 11.77 -13.19
C SER A 7 1.30 12.03 -12.66
N THR A 8 0.45 12.67 -13.45
CA THR A 8 -0.95 12.89 -13.10
C THR A 8 -1.73 11.58 -13.05
N ILE A 9 -1.46 10.63 -13.96
CA ILE A 9 -2.18 9.36 -13.99
C ILE A 9 -1.86 8.51 -12.75
N TYR A 10 -0.59 8.23 -12.47
CA TYR A 10 -0.29 7.34 -11.33
C TYR A 10 -0.75 7.98 -10.00
N SER A 11 -0.61 9.30 -9.86
CA SER A 11 -1.07 9.99 -8.64
C SER A 11 -2.59 9.94 -8.52
N SER A 12 -3.33 10.08 -9.62
CA SER A 12 -4.80 9.95 -9.62
C SER A 12 -5.24 8.56 -9.18
N PHE A 13 -4.60 7.50 -9.66
CA PHE A 13 -4.88 6.13 -9.21
C PHE A 13 -4.61 5.94 -7.71
N LEU A 14 -3.49 6.46 -7.20
CA LEU A 14 -3.16 6.39 -5.78
C LEU A 14 -4.18 7.15 -4.92
N PHE A 15 -4.51 8.39 -5.27
CA PHE A 15 -5.49 9.21 -4.53
C PHE A 15 -6.89 8.60 -4.57
N ALA A 16 -7.35 8.16 -5.75
CA ALA A 16 -8.65 7.51 -5.88
C ALA A 16 -8.73 6.25 -4.99
N GLY A 17 -7.69 5.40 -5.02
CA GLY A 17 -7.64 4.20 -4.19
C GLY A 17 -7.64 4.50 -2.69
N ILE A 18 -6.90 5.52 -2.25
CA ILE A 18 -6.90 5.99 -0.85
C ILE A 18 -8.29 6.48 -0.43
N ILE A 19 -8.95 7.30 -1.25
CA ILE A 19 -10.29 7.82 -0.96
C ILE A 19 -11.29 6.67 -0.81
N ILE A 20 -11.24 5.70 -1.73
CA ILE A 20 -12.12 4.52 -1.67
C ILE A 20 -11.91 3.74 -0.36
N ILE A 21 -10.66 3.50 0.04
CA ILE A 21 -10.36 2.78 1.30
C ILE A 21 -10.92 3.54 2.51
N ILE A 22 -10.73 4.85 2.58
CA ILE A 22 -11.26 5.67 3.67
C ILE A 22 -12.79 5.58 3.75
N CYS A 23 -13.47 5.62 2.60
CA CYS A 23 -14.93 5.51 2.53
C CYS A 23 -15.47 4.11 2.86
N THR A 24 -14.62 3.07 2.80
CA THR A 24 -15.03 1.65 2.93
C THR A 24 -14.47 0.98 4.18
N ILE A 25 -13.78 1.72 5.03
CA ILE A 25 -13.25 1.17 6.27
C ILE A 25 -14.36 1.01 7.33
N GLY A 26 -14.28 -0.04 8.15
CA GLY A 26 -15.06 -0.16 9.38
C GLY A 26 -16.51 -0.62 9.25
N THR A 27 -16.99 -0.97 8.05
CA THR A 27 -18.35 -1.51 7.88
C THR A 27 -18.30 -2.94 7.31
N PRO A 28 -18.87 -3.95 8.00
CA PRO A 28 -18.82 -5.36 7.57
C PRO A 28 -19.79 -5.69 6.42
N ASN A 29 -20.18 -4.73 5.58
CA ASN A 29 -21.12 -4.99 4.51
C ASN A 29 -20.39 -5.49 3.25
N SER A 30 -21.03 -6.36 2.46
CA SER A 30 -20.46 -6.90 1.21
C SER A 30 -19.92 -5.80 0.29
N SER A 31 -20.70 -4.74 0.10
CA SER A 31 -20.30 -3.59 -0.73
C SER A 31 -19.06 -2.88 -0.22
N SER A 32 -18.88 -2.85 1.11
CA SER A 32 -17.74 -2.21 1.75
C SER A 32 -16.48 -3.03 1.59
N VAL A 33 -16.54 -4.35 1.83
CA VAL A 33 -15.40 -5.26 1.61
C VAL A 33 -14.98 -5.26 0.14
N ILE A 34 -15.94 -5.32 -0.80
CA ILE A 34 -15.64 -5.18 -2.24
C ILE A 34 -14.99 -3.83 -2.52
N GLY A 35 -15.52 -2.75 -1.95
CA GLY A 35 -14.95 -1.41 -2.05
C GLY A 35 -13.51 -1.33 -1.59
N THR A 36 -13.16 -1.94 -0.44
CA THR A 36 -11.76 -2.00 0.04
C THR A 36 -10.84 -2.75 -0.94
N ILE A 37 -11.28 -3.88 -1.50
CA ILE A 37 -10.52 -4.64 -2.51
C ILE A 37 -10.30 -3.80 -3.77
N VAL A 38 -11.33 -3.10 -4.24
CA VAL A 38 -11.23 -2.18 -5.38
C VAL A 38 -10.25 -1.05 -5.06
N GLY A 39 -10.34 -0.44 -3.89
CA GLY A 39 -9.42 0.60 -3.44
C GLY A 39 -7.96 0.15 -3.48
N TYR A 40 -7.65 -1.03 -2.92
CA TYR A 40 -6.31 -1.61 -2.99
C TYR A 40 -5.87 -1.90 -4.43
N SER A 41 -6.77 -2.33 -5.31
CA SER A 41 -6.47 -2.58 -6.73
C SER A 41 -6.08 -1.30 -7.48
N PHE A 42 -6.77 -0.18 -7.20
CA PHE A 42 -6.41 1.14 -7.71
C PHE A 42 -5.02 1.57 -7.23
N ILE A 43 -4.72 1.35 -5.95
CA ILE A 43 -3.41 1.65 -5.39
C ILE A 43 -2.31 0.80 -6.04
N ILE A 44 -2.51 -0.51 -6.20
CA ILE A 44 -1.56 -1.41 -6.87
C ILE A 44 -1.26 -0.91 -8.28
N THR A 45 -2.29 -0.53 -9.04
CA THR A 45 -2.14 0.01 -10.38
C THR A 45 -1.32 1.30 -10.37
N GLY A 46 -1.61 2.21 -9.44
CA GLY A 46 -0.83 3.43 -9.24
C GLY A 46 0.64 3.16 -8.89
N ILE A 47 0.92 2.19 -8.01
CA ILE A 47 2.28 1.78 -7.63
C ILE A 47 3.03 1.14 -8.80
N LEU A 48 2.36 0.32 -9.62
CA LEU A 48 2.97 -0.28 -10.81
C LEU A 48 3.40 0.77 -11.82
N LEU A 49 2.53 1.75 -12.08
CA LEU A 49 2.88 2.88 -12.96
C LEU A 49 4.02 3.71 -12.36
N LEU A 50 3.95 4.02 -11.06
CA LEU A 50 4.99 4.76 -10.37
C LEU A 50 6.36 4.04 -10.45
N THR A 51 6.40 2.73 -10.19
CA THR A 51 7.63 1.94 -10.24
C THR A 51 8.22 1.89 -11.64
N GLY A 52 7.37 1.70 -12.66
CA GLY A 52 7.78 1.79 -14.07
C GLY A 52 8.38 3.16 -14.41
N TYR A 53 7.76 4.24 -13.92
CA TYR A 53 8.28 5.60 -14.09
C TYR A 53 9.63 5.81 -13.40
N LEU A 54 9.78 5.36 -12.16
CA LEU A 54 11.04 5.48 -11.41
C LEU A 54 12.15 4.72 -12.14
N MET A 55 11.91 3.46 -12.52
CA MET A 55 12.90 2.65 -13.23
C MET A 55 13.34 3.28 -14.56
N ASN A 56 12.43 3.95 -15.28
CA ASN A 56 12.74 4.58 -16.56
C ASN A 56 13.47 5.93 -16.42
N ASN A 57 13.22 6.69 -15.35
CA ASN A 57 13.79 8.04 -15.18
C ASN A 57 15.00 8.11 -14.25
N MET A 58 15.31 7.03 -13.53
CA MET A 58 16.50 6.98 -12.68
C MET A 58 17.78 7.01 -13.51
N THR A 59 18.62 8.01 -13.27
CA THR A 59 19.97 8.11 -13.87
C THR A 59 21.02 7.33 -13.09
N ALA A 60 20.60 6.59 -12.07
CA ALA A 60 21.49 5.94 -11.12
C ALA A 60 22.19 4.71 -11.72
N SER A 61 23.53 4.74 -11.70
CA SER A 61 24.36 3.65 -12.21
C SER A 61 24.46 2.45 -11.26
N SER A 62 24.26 2.65 -9.95
CA SER A 62 24.44 1.60 -8.94
C SER A 62 23.17 0.79 -8.69
N ILE A 63 23.29 -0.54 -8.65
CA ILE A 63 22.19 -1.46 -8.31
C ILE A 63 21.62 -1.13 -6.93
N LEU A 64 22.47 -0.78 -5.96
CA LEU A 64 22.05 -0.43 -4.60
C LEU A 64 21.07 0.77 -4.60
N SER A 65 21.34 1.82 -5.36
CA SER A 65 20.44 2.97 -5.45
C SER A 65 19.08 2.63 -6.08
N LYS A 66 19.04 1.68 -7.02
CA LYS A 66 17.81 1.15 -7.60
C LYS A 66 16.99 0.37 -6.57
N ILE A 67 17.64 -0.49 -5.79
CA ILE A 67 16.98 -1.26 -4.71
C ILE A 67 16.44 -0.32 -3.63
N VAL A 68 17.18 0.71 -3.24
CA VAL A 68 16.74 1.69 -2.22
C VAL A 68 15.55 2.53 -2.71
N THR A 69 15.50 2.84 -4.00
CA THR A 69 14.42 3.69 -4.55
C THR A 69 13.20 2.89 -4.96
N VAL A 70 13.37 1.81 -5.72
CA VAL A 70 12.26 1.04 -6.31
C VAL A 70 11.81 -0.09 -5.40
N GLY A 71 12.73 -0.68 -4.64
CA GLY A 71 12.46 -1.88 -3.87
C GLY A 71 11.37 -1.73 -2.79
N PRO A 72 11.24 -0.60 -2.06
CA PRO A 72 10.12 -0.43 -1.13
C PRO A 72 8.76 -0.62 -1.83
N PHE A 73 8.58 -0.02 -3.01
CA PHE A 73 7.32 -0.16 -3.76
C PHE A 73 7.02 -1.58 -4.22
N LEU A 74 8.04 -2.40 -4.49
CA LEU A 74 7.85 -3.81 -4.81
C LEU A 74 7.40 -4.61 -3.58
N VAL A 75 7.96 -4.30 -2.41
CA VAL A 75 7.52 -4.90 -1.14
C VAL A 75 6.09 -4.47 -0.82
N LEU A 76 5.78 -3.18 -0.96
CA LEU A 76 4.43 -2.64 -0.78
C LEU A 76 3.41 -3.31 -1.71
N LEU A 77 3.78 -3.57 -2.97
CA LEU A 77 2.94 -4.29 -3.92
C LEU A 77 2.65 -5.72 -3.43
N GLY A 78 3.66 -6.43 -2.92
CA GLY A 78 3.46 -7.75 -2.31
C GLY A 78 2.51 -7.72 -1.11
N ILE A 79 2.65 -6.72 -0.23
CA ILE A 79 1.76 -6.50 0.92
C ILE A 79 0.32 -6.30 0.46
N LEU A 80 0.08 -5.42 -0.53
CA LEU A 80 -1.27 -5.13 -1.01
C LEU A 80 -1.91 -6.32 -1.73
N ILE A 81 -1.14 -7.08 -2.52
CA ILE A 81 -1.63 -8.32 -3.15
C ILE A 81 -2.05 -9.33 -2.08
N TYR A 82 -1.21 -9.52 -1.05
CA TYR A 82 -1.53 -10.42 0.05
C TYR A 82 -2.77 -9.94 0.82
N MET A 83 -2.95 -8.63 0.94
CA MET A 83 -4.12 -8.03 1.58
C MET A 83 -5.41 -8.33 0.81
N ILE A 84 -5.39 -8.15 -0.51
CA ILE A 84 -6.52 -8.52 -1.38
C ILE A 84 -6.80 -10.03 -1.27
N TYR A 85 -5.76 -10.86 -1.24
CA TYR A 85 -5.91 -12.30 -1.04
C TYR A 85 -6.64 -12.63 0.27
N LEU A 86 -6.22 -12.04 1.41
CA LEU A 86 -6.90 -12.26 2.70
C LEU A 86 -8.37 -11.83 2.66
N LEU A 87 -8.66 -10.64 2.14
CA LEU A 87 -10.03 -10.15 2.03
C LEU A 87 -10.89 -11.03 1.11
N SER A 88 -10.31 -11.59 0.06
CA SER A 88 -11.01 -12.46 -0.89
C SER A 88 -11.29 -13.84 -0.29
N VAL A 89 -10.30 -14.46 0.36
CA VAL A 89 -10.42 -15.79 0.97
C VAL A 89 -11.38 -15.77 2.16
N PHE A 90 -11.31 -14.73 2.99
CA PHE A 90 -12.14 -14.60 4.18
C PHE A 90 -13.39 -13.74 3.96
N PHE A 91 -13.73 -13.43 2.70
CA PHE A 91 -14.83 -12.53 2.34
C PHE A 91 -16.13 -12.83 3.09
N ASN A 92 -16.62 -14.08 3.01
CA ASN A 92 -17.88 -14.48 3.64
C ASN A 92 -17.83 -14.31 5.16
N ARG A 93 -16.69 -14.60 5.80
CA ARG A 93 -16.55 -14.44 7.26
C ARG A 93 -16.61 -12.98 7.67
N ILE A 94 -15.93 -12.11 6.92
CA ILE A 94 -15.90 -10.67 7.18
C ILE A 94 -17.30 -10.08 7.02
N VAL A 95 -17.99 -10.44 5.92
CA VAL A 95 -19.33 -9.92 5.61
C VAL A 95 -20.38 -10.38 6.62
N ASN A 96 -20.27 -11.62 7.10
CA ASN A 96 -21.21 -12.16 8.08
C ASN A 96 -20.88 -11.75 9.52
N GLY A 97 -19.88 -10.88 9.74
CA GLY A 97 -19.47 -10.46 11.08
C GLY A 97 -18.80 -11.57 11.92
N GLN A 98 -18.40 -12.68 11.30
CA GLN A 98 -17.79 -13.85 11.94
C GLN A 98 -16.28 -13.67 12.19
N VAL A 99 -15.86 -12.43 12.45
CA VAL A 99 -14.47 -12.05 12.68
C VAL A 99 -14.35 -11.36 14.04
N SER A 100 -13.34 -11.72 14.82
CA SER A 100 -13.09 -11.07 16.11
C SER A 100 -12.84 -9.56 15.96
N GLY A 101 -13.14 -8.79 17.01
CA GLY A 101 -12.90 -7.33 17.05
C GLY A 101 -11.46 -6.94 16.74
N GLY A 102 -10.49 -7.82 17.04
CA GLY A 102 -9.08 -7.64 16.69
C GLY A 102 -8.86 -7.41 15.20
N TYR A 103 -9.67 -8.02 14.32
CA TYR A 103 -9.60 -7.79 12.88
C TYR A 103 -9.75 -6.30 12.54
N TYR A 104 -10.79 -5.62 13.05
CA TYR A 104 -11.04 -4.21 12.74
C TYR A 104 -9.94 -3.30 13.28
N HIS A 105 -9.37 -3.62 14.45
CA HIS A 105 -8.24 -2.87 15.00
C HIS A 105 -7.00 -3.00 14.11
N PHE A 106 -6.61 -4.21 13.73
CA PHE A 106 -5.44 -4.43 12.87
C PHE A 106 -5.66 -3.92 11.44
N MET A 107 -6.89 -3.95 10.91
CA MET A 107 -7.25 -3.31 9.66
C MET A 107 -7.03 -1.79 9.70
N ASN A 108 -7.46 -1.13 10.77
CA ASN A 108 -7.25 0.30 10.93
C ASN A 108 -5.76 0.64 11.06
N ILE A 109 -5.00 -0.16 11.81
CA ILE A 109 -3.54 0.00 11.92
C ILE A 109 -2.88 -0.15 10.54
N PHE A 110 -3.27 -1.17 9.77
CA PHE A 110 -2.77 -1.39 8.41
C PHE A 110 -3.01 -0.16 7.52
N VAL A 111 -4.23 0.38 7.52
CA VAL A 111 -4.57 1.56 6.71
C VAL A 111 -3.80 2.80 7.16
N ILE A 112 -3.64 3.02 8.47
CA ILE A 112 -2.85 4.14 9.00
C ILE A 112 -1.38 4.03 8.55
N LEU A 113 -0.79 2.83 8.65
CA LEU A 113 0.58 2.59 8.18
C LEU A 113 0.72 2.83 6.67
N LEU A 114 -0.26 2.36 5.88
CA LEU A 114 -0.31 2.60 4.45
C LEU A 114 -0.34 4.10 4.11
N MET A 115 -1.16 4.88 4.84
CA MET A 115 -1.22 6.34 4.69
C MET A 115 0.12 7.02 5.05
N LEU A 116 0.78 6.55 6.11
CA LEU A 116 2.09 7.07 6.52
C LEU A 116 3.17 6.78 5.47
N ILE A 117 3.15 5.58 4.87
CA ILE A 117 4.04 5.20 3.76
C ILE A 117 3.85 6.16 2.58
N PHE A 118 2.61 6.42 2.17
CA PHE A 118 2.34 7.37 1.07
C PHE A 118 2.75 8.80 1.39
N TYR A 119 2.55 9.24 2.64
CA TYR A 119 2.99 10.55 3.09
C TYR A 119 4.52 10.72 3.00
N ILE A 120 5.28 9.74 3.50
CA ILE A 120 6.75 9.77 3.46
C ILE A 120 7.25 9.69 2.01
N PHE A 121 6.61 8.86 1.19
CA PHE A 121 6.92 8.79 -0.23
C PHE A 121 6.70 10.15 -0.92
N TYR A 122 5.54 10.76 -0.73
CA TYR A 122 5.23 12.07 -1.31
C TYR A 122 6.29 13.10 -0.92
N ASN A 123 6.62 13.20 0.36
CA ASN A 123 7.68 14.09 0.84
C ASN A 123 9.05 13.76 0.21
N GLY A 124 9.37 12.47 0.06
CA GLY A 124 10.58 12.00 -0.62
C GLY A 124 10.67 12.47 -2.07
N THR A 125 9.54 12.52 -2.79
CA THR A 125 9.50 13.02 -4.18
C THR A 125 9.62 14.54 -4.29
N GLN A 126 9.35 15.27 -3.22
CA GLN A 126 9.52 16.72 -3.19
C GLN A 126 10.96 17.17 -2.94
N ASP A 127 11.82 16.25 -2.50
CA ASP A 127 13.22 16.53 -2.21
C ASP A 127 14.00 16.91 -3.50
N THR A 128 14.97 17.81 -3.33
CA THR A 128 15.83 18.30 -4.41
C THR A 128 16.65 17.18 -5.05
N LEU A 129 17.10 16.21 -4.25
CA LEU A 129 17.81 15.02 -4.74
C LEU A 129 16.94 14.21 -5.70
N PHE A 130 15.69 13.99 -5.35
CA PHE A 130 14.75 13.25 -6.19
C PHE A 130 14.42 14.02 -7.47
N LYS A 131 14.16 15.32 -7.36
CA LYS A 131 13.87 16.18 -8.53
C LYS A 131 15.00 16.20 -9.56
N ASN A 132 16.25 16.12 -9.10
CA ASN A 132 17.43 16.19 -9.97
C ASN A 132 17.87 14.83 -10.52
N SER A 133 17.70 13.74 -9.75
CA SER A 133 18.28 12.42 -10.10
C SER A 133 17.25 11.29 -10.28
N GLY A 134 16.01 11.51 -9.88
CA GLY A 134 14.98 10.48 -9.79
C GLY A 134 15.23 9.44 -8.69
N VAL A 135 16.21 9.66 -7.81
CA VAL A 135 16.60 8.74 -6.73
C VAL A 135 16.07 9.26 -5.40
N LEU A 136 15.48 8.38 -4.60
CA LEU A 136 15.10 8.72 -3.23
C LEU A 136 16.33 8.83 -2.34
N SER A 137 16.27 9.72 -1.34
CA SER A 137 17.32 9.78 -0.31
C SER A 137 17.42 8.42 0.40
N LYS A 138 18.64 8.02 0.79
CA LYS A 138 18.84 6.75 1.52
C LYS A 138 18.01 6.69 2.79
N VAL A 139 17.89 7.81 3.51
CA VAL A 139 17.08 7.91 4.73
C VAL A 139 15.62 7.62 4.40
N THR A 140 15.06 8.30 3.40
CA THR A 140 13.66 8.08 2.99
C THR A 140 13.41 6.63 2.58
N GLY A 141 14.27 6.05 1.72
CA GLY A 141 14.13 4.67 1.27
C GLY A 141 14.18 3.67 2.43
N MET A 142 15.10 3.83 3.38
CA MET A 142 15.21 2.96 4.55
C MET A 142 14.03 3.14 5.52
N THR A 143 13.50 4.36 5.68
CA THR A 143 12.30 4.60 6.48
C THR A 143 11.08 3.89 5.87
N LEU A 144 10.95 3.90 4.53
CA LEU A 144 9.87 3.18 3.84
C LEU A 144 9.96 1.67 4.10
N TYR A 145 11.16 1.07 3.95
CA TYR A 145 11.37 -0.34 4.27
C TYR A 145 11.02 -0.68 5.72
N LEU A 146 11.41 0.16 6.68
CA LEU A 146 11.08 -0.05 8.08
C LEU A 146 9.57 -0.10 8.30
N LEU A 147 8.83 0.83 7.71
CA LEU A 147 7.36 0.85 7.81
C LEU A 147 6.72 -0.35 7.12
N GLU A 148 7.28 -0.80 6.00
CA GLU A 148 6.81 -2.01 5.31
C GLU A 148 7.03 -3.27 6.14
N VAL A 149 8.16 -3.40 6.85
CA VAL A 149 8.40 -4.51 7.78
C VAL A 149 7.34 -4.51 8.89
N ILE A 150 7.03 -3.35 9.47
CA ILE A 150 5.95 -3.24 10.46
C ILE A 150 4.61 -3.64 9.84
N ASN A 151 4.35 -3.21 8.61
CA ASN A 151 3.12 -3.52 7.90
C ASN A 151 2.99 -5.02 7.55
N ILE A 152 4.12 -5.70 7.27
CA ILE A 152 4.18 -7.16 7.12
C ILE A 152 3.82 -7.87 8.43
N ILE A 153 4.30 -7.38 9.58
CA ILE A 153 3.91 -7.96 10.88
C ILE A 153 2.40 -7.82 11.10
N VAL A 154 1.84 -6.65 10.76
CA VAL A 154 0.40 -6.38 10.84
C VAL A 154 -0.41 -7.31 9.94
N ILE A 155 0.01 -7.51 8.68
CA ILE A 155 -0.74 -8.35 7.74
C ILE A 155 -0.66 -9.84 8.10
N ILE A 156 0.48 -10.30 8.63
CA ILE A 156 0.60 -11.67 9.17
C ILE A 156 -0.33 -11.84 10.37
N THR A 157 -0.41 -10.83 11.24
CA THR A 157 -1.32 -10.85 12.40
C THR A 157 -2.78 -10.90 11.96
N LEU A 158 -3.16 -10.13 10.93
CA LEU A 158 -4.49 -10.21 10.31
C LEU A 158 -4.79 -11.61 9.77
N ALA A 159 -3.83 -12.24 9.10
CA ALA A 159 -3.99 -13.60 8.59
C ALA A 159 -4.27 -14.60 9.72
N ILE A 160 -3.51 -14.51 10.83
CA ILE A 160 -3.73 -15.35 12.03
C ILE A 160 -5.12 -15.11 12.62
N ILE A 161 -5.52 -13.84 12.78
CA ILE A 161 -6.84 -13.47 13.30
C ILE A 161 -7.96 -14.08 12.44
N LEU A 162 -7.89 -13.89 11.13
CA LEU A 162 -8.91 -14.37 10.20
C LEU A 162 -8.99 -15.90 10.13
N GLN A 163 -7.85 -16.58 10.30
CA GLN A 163 -7.77 -18.03 10.23
C GLN A 163 -8.28 -18.71 11.51
N TYR A 164 -7.91 -18.20 12.68
CA TYR A 164 -8.10 -18.90 13.96
C TYR A 164 -9.12 -18.25 14.91
N PHE A 165 -9.42 -16.97 14.75
CA PHE A 165 -10.28 -16.22 15.68
C PHE A 165 -11.59 -15.79 15.02
N SER A 166 -12.34 -16.79 14.54
CA SER A 166 -13.72 -16.62 14.08
C SER A 166 -14.70 -16.55 15.25
N THR A 167 -15.74 -15.75 15.09
CA THR A 167 -16.87 -15.61 16.04
C THR A 167 -18.14 -16.19 15.41
N ASP A 168 -19.13 -16.52 16.24
CA ASP A 168 -20.40 -17.08 15.76
C ASP A 168 -21.32 -16.05 15.07
N GLY A 169 -20.93 -14.76 15.07
CA GLY A 169 -21.73 -13.63 14.59
C GLY A 169 -22.39 -12.90 15.75
#